data_AF-A0A432JCG5-F1
#
_entry.id   AF-A0A432JCG5-F1
#
_cell.length_a   1.000
_cell.length_b   1.000
_cell.length_c   1.000
_cell.angle_alpha   90.00
_cell.angle_beta   90.00
_cell.angle_gamma   90.00
#
_symmetry.space_group_name_H-M   'P 1'
#
loop_
_entity.id
_entity.type
_entity.pdbx_description
1 polymer ?
#
loop_
_entity_poly.entity_id
_entity_poly.type
_entity_poly.pdbx_seq_one_letter_code
_entity_poly.pdbx_strand_id
1 'polypeptide(L)'
;MASDRRIRRIERLLDDAEEAVSALEWDVVRDRAQAVLAFEPDNVDALDLLAAAERSLGGGAGSSSVQAHAIPTVSSSVVAAPGTYCDYADALLLRNS
;
A
#
# COMPACT_ATOMS: atom_id res chain seq x y z
N MET A 1 -32.84 -7.54 -2.40
CA MET A 1 -32.75 -6.11 -2.05
C MET A 1 -32.21 -5.88 -0.62
N ALA A 2 -31.37 -6.79 -0.08
CA ALA A 2 -30.68 -6.58 1.20
C ALA A 2 -29.28 -5.98 0.97
N SER A 3 -28.64 -6.32 -0.15
CA SER A 3 -27.35 -5.78 -0.58
C SER A 3 -27.40 -4.25 -0.77
N ASP A 4 -28.48 -3.70 -1.35
CA ASP A 4 -28.64 -2.25 -1.50
C ASP A 4 -28.69 -1.51 -0.16
N ARG A 5 -29.31 -2.12 0.87
CA ARG A 5 -29.39 -1.52 2.20
C ARG A 5 -28.01 -1.48 2.87
N ARG A 6 -27.23 -2.54 2.69
CA ARG A 6 -25.86 -2.64 3.18
C ARG A 6 -24.95 -1.63 2.47
N ILE A 7 -25.01 -1.57 1.14
CA ILE A 7 -24.24 -0.63 0.32
C ILE A 7 -24.56 0.80 0.73
N ARG A 8 -25.85 1.19 0.82
CA ARG A 8 -26.24 2.54 1.29
C ARG A 8 -25.74 2.87 2.70
N ARG A 9 -25.56 1.86 3.56
CA ARG A 9 -25.01 2.07 4.90
C ARG A 9 -23.51 2.35 4.84
N ILE A 10 -22.79 1.67 3.95
CA ILE A 10 -21.36 1.89 3.70
C ILE A 10 -21.13 3.28 3.11
N GLU A 11 -21.83 3.65 2.04
CA GLU A 11 -21.72 4.97 1.40
C GLU A 11 -21.91 6.09 2.42
N ARG A 12 -22.94 5.99 3.26
CA ARG A 12 -23.17 6.98 4.32
C ARG A 12 -22.05 7.04 5.37
N LEU A 13 -21.45 5.90 5.70
CA LEU A 13 -20.31 5.89 6.62
C LEU A 13 -19.07 6.53 6.01
N LEU A 14 -18.91 6.40 4.69
CA LEU A 14 -17.82 7.04 3.94
C LEU A 14 -18.03 8.55 3.85
N ASP A 15 -19.25 9.00 3.51
CA ASP A 15 -19.62 10.43 3.52
C ASP A 15 -19.35 11.07 4.90
N ASP A 16 -19.83 10.43 5.97
CA ASP A 16 -19.60 10.90 7.35
C ASP A 16 -18.09 10.93 7.69
N ALA A 17 -17.29 10.02 7.14
CA ALA A 17 -15.84 10.01 7.34
C ALA A 17 -15.15 11.15 6.60
N GLU A 18 -15.53 11.44 5.35
CA GLU A 18 -15.00 12.58 4.59
C GLU A 18 -15.37 13.94 5.22
N GLU A 19 -16.58 14.06 5.75
CA GLU A 19 -16.98 15.24 6.52
C GLU A 19 -16.12 15.42 7.77
N ALA A 20 -15.87 14.33 8.51
CA ALA A 20 -14.98 14.34 9.67
C ALA A 20 -13.52 14.67 9.31
N VAL A 21 -13.02 14.22 8.15
CA VAL A 21 -11.70 14.63 7.63
C VAL A 21 -11.66 16.14 7.42
N SER A 22 -12.72 16.71 6.84
CA SER A 22 -12.84 18.15 6.62
C SER A 22 -12.88 18.94 7.94
N ALA A 23 -13.46 18.36 8.98
CA ALA A 23 -13.48 18.90 10.34
C ALA A 23 -12.20 18.60 11.15
N LEU A 24 -11.23 17.86 10.59
CA LEU A 24 -10.01 17.37 11.25
C LEU A 24 -10.29 16.48 12.48
N GLU A 25 -11.46 15.84 12.54
CA GLU A 25 -11.86 14.94 13.61
C GLU A 25 -11.32 13.52 13.36
N TRP A 26 -10.00 13.37 13.41
CA TRP A 26 -9.31 12.12 13.05
C TRP A 26 -9.74 10.90 13.88
N ASP A 27 -10.19 11.09 15.12
CA ASP A 27 -10.72 9.99 15.94
C ASP A 27 -12.03 9.42 15.36
N VAL A 28 -12.89 10.30 14.85
CA VAL A 28 -14.15 9.94 14.17
C VAL A 28 -13.86 9.28 12.82
N VAL A 29 -12.91 9.83 12.04
CA VAL A 29 -12.49 9.24 10.76
C VAL A 29 -12.02 7.79 10.96
N ARG A 30 -11.20 7.53 11.97
CA ARG A 30 -10.73 6.18 12.30
C ARG A 30 -11.89 5.24 12.63
N ASP A 31 -12.80 5.66 13.51
CA ASP A 31 -13.96 4.85 13.91
C ASP A 31 -14.85 4.49 12.71
N ARG A 32 -15.13 5.47 11.82
CA ARG A 32 -15.96 5.26 10.63
C ARG A 32 -15.28 4.36 9.61
N ALA A 33 -13.98 4.54 9.37
CA ALA A 33 -13.20 3.66 8.50
C ALA A 33 -13.19 2.21 9.00
N GLN A 34 -13.00 1.99 10.30
CA GLN A 34 -13.08 0.65 10.90
C GLN A 34 -14.47 0.03 10.75
N ALA A 35 -15.53 0.83 10.92
CA ALA A 35 -16.89 0.37 10.69
C ALA A 35 -17.13 -0.05 9.23
N VAL A 36 -16.59 0.68 8.25
CA VAL A 36 -16.66 0.31 6.83
C VAL A 36 -15.92 -1.00 6.57
N LEU A 37 -14.70 -1.16 7.08
CA LEU A 37 -13.90 -2.39 6.93
C LEU A 37 -14.56 -3.62 7.56
N ALA A 38 -15.35 -3.45 8.62
CA ALA A 38 -16.14 -4.53 9.21
C ALA A 38 -17.24 -5.03 8.25
N PHE A 39 -17.72 -4.18 7.34
CA PHE A 39 -18.58 -4.60 6.26
C PHE A 39 -17.76 -5.06 5.05
N GLU A 40 -16.92 -4.22 4.49
CA GLU A 40 -16.12 -4.51 3.29
C GLU A 40 -14.63 -4.40 3.62
N PRO A 41 -13.96 -5.52 3.98
CA PRO A 41 -12.57 -5.51 4.43
C PRO A 41 -11.56 -5.15 3.34
N ASP A 42 -11.96 -5.25 2.06
CA ASP A 42 -11.13 -4.93 0.90
C ASP A 42 -11.43 -3.52 0.34
N ASN A 43 -12.14 -2.68 1.12
CA ASN A 43 -12.48 -1.33 0.69
C ASN A 43 -11.25 -0.41 0.78
N VAL A 44 -10.73 -0.03 -0.38
CA VAL A 44 -9.53 0.80 -0.52
C VAL A 44 -9.72 2.18 0.11
N ASP A 45 -10.87 2.83 -0.08
CA ASP A 45 -11.15 4.16 0.47
C ASP A 45 -11.10 4.16 2.00
N ALA A 46 -11.68 3.12 2.63
CA ALA A 46 -11.64 2.97 4.08
C ALA A 46 -10.21 2.70 4.61
N LEU A 47 -9.38 1.96 3.87
CA LEU A 47 -7.99 1.72 4.24
C LEU A 47 -7.16 3.02 4.16
N ASP A 48 -7.35 3.83 3.12
CA ASP A 48 -6.69 5.13 2.97
C ASP A 48 -7.09 6.10 4.10
N LEU A 49 -8.38 6.19 4.42
CA LEU A 49 -8.88 7.01 5.52
C LEU A 49 -8.33 6.58 6.88
N LEU A 50 -8.24 5.26 7.12
CA LEU A 50 -7.66 4.71 8.36
C LEU A 50 -6.18 5.10 8.48
N ALA A 51 -5.40 4.90 7.41
CA ALA A 51 -3.97 5.24 7.40
C ALA A 51 -3.74 6.75 7.61
N ALA A 52 -4.59 7.60 7.02
CA ALA A 52 -4.55 9.04 7.24
C ALA A 52 -4.86 9.41 8.70
N ALA A 53 -5.91 8.81 9.28
CA ALA A 53 -6.29 9.04 10.68
C ALA A 53 -5.19 8.56 11.65
N GLU A 54 -4.62 7.38 11.43
CA GLU A 54 -3.51 6.85 12.23
C GLU A 54 -2.27 7.75 12.18
N ARG A 55 -1.95 8.31 11.01
CA ARG A 55 -0.84 9.26 10.86
C ARG A 55 -1.09 10.56 11.63
N SER A 56 -2.29 11.09 11.58
CA SER A 56 -2.67 12.33 12.27
C SER A 56 -2.75 12.14 13.79
N LEU A 57 -3.30 11.01 14.26
CA LEU A 57 -3.39 10.68 15.68
C LEU A 57 -2.02 10.26 16.26
N GLY A 58 -1.25 9.47 15.51
CA GLY A 58 0.08 8.98 15.89
C GLY A 58 1.18 10.05 15.79
N GLY A 59 0.98 11.11 15.01
CA GLY A 59 1.89 12.25 14.89
C GLY A 59 2.10 13.04 16.18
N GLY A 60 1.25 12.85 17.20
CA GLY A 60 1.41 13.47 18.52
C GLY A 60 2.28 12.68 19.51
N ALA A 61 2.55 11.39 19.26
CA ALA A 61 3.28 10.52 20.18
C ALA A 61 4.56 9.97 19.55
N GLY A 62 5.47 10.88 19.23
CA GLY A 62 6.87 10.56 19.01
C GLY A 62 7.27 10.52 17.54
N SER A 63 8.05 11.52 17.15
CA SER A 63 8.94 11.41 16.00
C SER A 63 9.68 10.07 16.02
N SER A 64 9.42 9.24 15.01
CA SER A 64 10.40 8.36 14.37
C SER A 64 9.78 7.91 13.04
N SER A 65 9.88 8.72 11.99
CA SER A 65 10.99 8.69 11.03
C SER A 65 11.21 7.30 10.42
N VAL A 66 10.57 7.07 9.28
CA VAL A 66 11.01 6.34 8.07
C VAL A 66 9.77 5.73 7.42
N GLN A 67 9.06 6.57 6.68
CA GLN A 67 8.53 6.13 5.40
C GLN A 67 9.00 7.15 4.37
N ALA A 68 10.33 7.22 4.27
CA ALA A 68 10.91 7.58 3.00
C ALA A 68 10.39 6.55 2.01
N HIS A 69 9.58 7.01 1.06
CA HIS A 69 9.40 6.36 -0.22
C HIS A 69 10.78 6.26 -0.89
N ALA A 70 11.65 5.40 -0.37
CA ALA A 70 12.83 4.95 -1.06
C ALA A 70 12.32 4.01 -2.14
N ILE A 71 12.06 4.57 -3.31
CA ILE A 71 12.37 3.93 -4.59
C ILE A 71 13.50 2.93 -4.34
N PRO A 72 13.35 1.63 -4.67
CA PRO A 72 14.47 0.72 -4.63
C PRO A 72 15.43 1.14 -5.75
N THR A 73 16.28 2.13 -5.47
CA THR A 73 17.51 2.32 -6.22
C THR A 73 18.33 1.08 -5.91
N VAL A 74 18.21 0.11 -6.80
CA VAL A 74 19.09 -1.04 -6.91
C VAL A 74 20.52 -0.52 -7.06
N SER A 75 21.19 -0.23 -5.95
CA SER A 75 22.64 -0.18 -5.86
C SER A 75 23.15 -1.61 -6.01
N SER A 76 23.05 -2.12 -7.24
CA SER A 76 23.88 -3.22 -7.69
C SER A 76 25.19 -2.59 -8.17
N SER A 77 26.02 -2.16 -7.23
CA SER A 77 27.45 -2.00 -7.48
C SER A 77 28.03 -3.41 -7.67
N VAL A 78 27.81 -3.98 -8.85
CA VAL A 78 28.67 -5.06 -9.31
C VAL A 78 29.95 -4.40 -9.82
N VAL A 79 30.94 -4.44 -8.94
CA VAL A 79 32.34 -4.19 -9.23
C VAL A 79 32.72 -4.97 -10.50
N ALA A 80 33.28 -4.25 -11.47
CA ALA A 80 33.83 -4.81 -12.68
C ALA A 80 34.95 -5.81 -12.34
N ALA A 81 34.72 -7.09 -12.60
CA ALA A 81 35.77 -8.07 -12.80
C ALA A 81 36.00 -8.22 -14.31
N PRO A 82 37.18 -7.89 -14.86
CA PRO A 82 37.52 -8.25 -16.23
C PRO A 82 37.94 -9.72 -16.22
N GLY A 83 36.96 -10.61 -16.40
CA GLY A 83 37.17 -12.05 -16.46
C GLY A 83 36.52 -12.63 -17.71
N THR A 84 37.22 -12.50 -18.85
CA THR A 84 37.22 -13.45 -19.96
C THR A 84 35.86 -13.95 -20.44
N TYR A 85 35.21 -13.18 -21.31
CA TYR A 85 34.20 -13.70 -22.21
C TYR A 85 34.91 -14.36 -23.41
N CYS A 86 35.29 -15.63 -23.25
CA CYS A 86 35.68 -16.50 -24.37
C CYS A 86 35.07 -17.88 -24.16
N ASP A 87 34.55 -18.44 -25.24
CA ASP A 87 34.20 -19.85 -25.43
C ASP A 87 32.79 -20.34 -25.01
N TYR A 88 31.78 -19.99 -25.83
CA TYR A 88 30.57 -20.80 -26.02
C TYR A 88 30.22 -20.95 -27.50
N ALA A 89 31.22 -21.26 -28.32
CA ALA A 89 31.04 -21.48 -29.75
C ALA A 89 31.70 -22.77 -30.24
N ASP A 90 31.60 -23.89 -29.50
CA ASP A 90 31.99 -25.20 -30.06
C ASP A 90 31.46 -26.42 -29.26
N ALA A 91 30.13 -26.63 -29.16
CA ALA A 91 29.64 -27.87 -28.51
C ALA A 91 28.21 -28.36 -28.86
N LEU A 92 27.58 -27.97 -29.98
CA LEU A 92 26.22 -28.49 -30.30
C LEU A 92 26.01 -28.98 -31.74
N LEU A 93 27.07 -29.28 -32.50
CA LEU A 93 26.93 -29.89 -33.83
C LEU A 93 27.31 -31.37 -33.95
N LEU A 94 27.43 -32.15 -32.86
CA LEU A 94 27.68 -33.60 -33.02
C LEU A 94 27.07 -34.53 -31.96
N ARG A 95 25.79 -34.36 -31.63
CA ARG A 95 25.07 -35.42 -30.87
C ARG A 95 23.56 -35.49 -31.09
N ASN A 96 23.07 -35.52 -32.33
CA ASN A 96 22.02 -36.48 -32.72
C ASN A 96 21.76 -36.42 -34.23
N SER A 97 22.09 -37.52 -34.90
CA SER A 97 21.55 -38.03 -36.18
C SER A 97 21.62 -37.16 -37.43
#